data_AF-A0A1G5EGZ4-F1
#
_entry.id   AF-A0A1G5EGZ4-F1
#
_cell.length_a   1.000
_cell.length_b   1.000
_cell.length_c   1.000
_cell.angle_alpha   90.00
_cell.angle_beta   90.00
_cell.angle_gamma   90.00
#
_symmetry.space_group_name_H-M   'P 1'
#
loop_
_entity.id
_entity.type
_entity.pdbx_description
1 polymer ?
#
loop_
_entity_poly.entity_id
_entity_poly.type
_entity_poly.pdbx_seq_one_letter_code
_entity_poly.pdbx_strand_id
1 'polypeptide(L)'
;MDASTVMALATGAVVSAIFIIIGIVQIRRKTPVGFYTGEVPPLESHLKSVRGWNICHGLLWIGYGLILISSFLVTAFWDADSLYKSLLLFAAVILPLFLMVLGHHLLIRKFLI
;
A
#
# COMPACT_ATOMS: atom_id res chain seq x y z
N MET A 1 23.06 -16.34 -0.51
CA MET A 1 21.78 -16.12 -1.21
C MET A 1 21.74 -17.03 -2.41
N ASP A 2 20.66 -17.79 -2.56
CA ASP A 2 20.41 -18.67 -3.71
C ASP A 2 19.51 -17.99 -4.76
N ALA A 3 19.29 -18.65 -5.89
CA ALA A 3 18.45 -18.13 -6.97
C ALA A 3 17.01 -17.86 -6.52
N SER A 4 16.43 -18.71 -5.67
CA SER A 4 15.09 -18.52 -5.12
C SER A 4 14.97 -17.24 -4.31
N THR A 5 15.98 -16.91 -3.50
CA THR A 5 16.00 -15.69 -2.70
C THR A 5 16.09 -14.45 -3.59
N VAL A 6 16.93 -14.50 -4.64
CA VAL A 6 17.05 -13.40 -5.61
C VAL A 6 15.72 -13.19 -6.35
N MET A 7 15.08 -14.26 -6.80
CA MET A 7 13.78 -14.19 -7.49
C MET A 7 12.67 -13.65 -6.57
N ALA A 8 12.65 -14.06 -5.30
CA ALA A 8 11.71 -13.55 -4.30
C ALA A 8 11.90 -12.04 -4.06
N LEU A 9 13.15 -11.58 -3.90
CA LEU A 9 13.46 -10.16 -3.74
C LEU A 9 13.09 -9.33 -4.97
N ALA A 10 13.38 -9.83 -6.18
CA ALA A 10 13.01 -9.17 -7.42
C ALA A 10 11.48 -9.03 -7.55
N THR A 11 10.75 -10.11 -7.22
CA THR A 11 9.27 -10.10 -7.20
C THR A 11 8.75 -9.08 -6.17
N GLY A 12 9.28 -9.13 -4.95
CA GLY A 12 8.92 -8.19 -3.89
C GLY A 12 9.18 -6.73 -4.29
N ALA A 13 10.32 -6.45 -4.95
CA ALA A 13 10.68 -5.12 -5.43
C ALA A 13 9.71 -4.61 -6.50
N VAL A 14 9.39 -5.43 -7.51
CA VAL A 14 8.45 -5.06 -8.58
C VAL A 14 7.05 -4.79 -8.00
N VAL A 15 6.53 -5.69 -7.18
CA VAL A 15 5.20 -5.56 -6.58
C VAL A 15 5.12 -4.31 -5.68
N SER A 16 6.13 -4.10 -4.83
CA SER A 16 6.18 -2.95 -3.94
C SER A 16 6.30 -1.63 -4.70
N ALA A 17 7.09 -1.60 -5.78
CA ALA A 17 7.23 -0.43 -6.63
C ALA A 17 5.91 -0.02 -7.27
N ILE A 18 5.09 -0.97 -7.72
CA ILE A 18 3.75 -0.68 -8.27
C ILE A 18 2.90 0.08 -7.25
N PHE A 19 2.81 -0.39 -6.01
CA PHE A 19 2.01 0.26 -4.97
C PHE A 19 2.57 1.63 -4.56
N ILE A 20 3.89 1.76 -4.46
CA ILE A 20 4.53 3.05 -4.17
C ILE A 20 4.25 4.06 -5.31
N ILE A 21 4.36 3.63 -6.57
CA ILE A 21 4.08 4.48 -7.73
C ILE A 21 2.61 4.91 -7.74
N ILE A 22 1.66 4.01 -7.47
CA ILE A 22 0.24 4.35 -7.32
C ILE A 22 0.08 5.46 -6.28
N GLY A 23 0.68 5.31 -5.10
CA GLY A 23 0.57 6.31 -4.05
C GLY A 23 1.21 7.67 -4.40
N ILE A 24 2.37 7.66 -5.07
CA ILE A 24 3.01 8.88 -5.58
C ILE A 24 2.12 9.57 -6.62
N VAL A 25 1.54 8.81 -7.55
CA VAL A 25 0.60 9.35 -8.55
C VAL A 25 -0.60 9.97 -7.86
N GLN A 26 -1.20 9.29 -6.87
CA GLN A 26 -2.33 9.82 -6.13
C GLN A 26 -2.01 11.12 -5.42
N ILE A 27 -0.89 11.21 -4.70
CA ILE A 27 -0.42 12.45 -4.03
C ILE A 27 -0.33 13.63 -5.00
N ARG A 28 0.08 13.38 -6.26
CA ARG A 28 0.29 14.42 -7.28
C ARG A 28 -0.98 14.79 -8.05
N ARG A 29 -2.07 14.03 -7.92
CA ARG A 29 -3.33 14.35 -8.61
C ARG A 29 -3.96 15.62 -8.04
N LYS A 30 -4.54 16.43 -8.93
CA LYS A 30 -5.29 17.65 -8.58
C LYS A 30 -6.78 17.40 -8.42
N THR A 31 -7.30 16.34 -9.05
CA THR A 31 -8.67 15.88 -8.94
C THR A 31 -8.77 14.77 -7.89
N PRO A 32 -9.95 14.54 -7.28
CA PRO A 32 -10.16 13.46 -6.32
C PRO A 32 -9.80 12.11 -6.90
N VAL A 33 -9.08 11.30 -6.12
CA VAL A 33 -8.75 9.92 -6.49
C VAL A 33 -9.74 8.95 -5.88
N GLY A 34 -10.06 7.87 -6.59
CA GLY A 34 -10.70 6.70 -6.00
C GLY A 34 -9.66 5.89 -5.23
N PHE A 35 -10.08 5.12 -4.23
CA PHE A 35 -9.15 4.28 -3.50
C PHE A 35 -8.95 2.94 -4.20
N TYR A 36 -10.04 2.30 -4.64
CA TYR A 36 -10.00 1.04 -5.38
C TYR A 36 -10.33 1.20 -6.86
N THR A 37 -9.93 0.23 -7.67
CA THR A 37 -10.35 0.12 -9.07
C THR A 37 -11.86 -0.08 -9.13
N GLY A 38 -12.54 0.69 -9.99
CA GLY A 38 -14.00 0.63 -10.15
C GLY A 38 -14.79 1.51 -9.16
N GLU A 39 -14.12 2.08 -8.16
CA GLU A 39 -14.74 3.09 -7.30
C GLU A 39 -14.79 4.44 -8.03
N VAL A 40 -15.95 5.08 -8.03
CA VAL A 40 -16.10 6.45 -8.56
C VAL A 40 -15.52 7.42 -7.52
N PRO A 41 -14.50 8.22 -7.85
CA PRO A 41 -13.98 9.23 -6.94
C PRO A 41 -15.08 10.21 -6.51
N PRO A 42 -15.07 10.73 -5.27
CA PRO A 42 -16.05 11.71 -4.83
C PRO A 42 -15.94 13.00 -5.66
N LEU A 43 -17.05 13.74 -5.76
CA LEU A 43 -17.05 15.07 -6.35
C LEU A 43 -16.20 16.03 -5.51
N GLU A 44 -15.50 16.96 -6.16
CA GLU A 44 -14.66 17.96 -5.48
C GLU A 44 -15.46 18.80 -4.49
N SER A 45 -16.71 19.12 -4.81
CA SER A 45 -17.64 19.87 -3.95
C SER A 45 -18.00 19.15 -2.66
N HIS A 46 -17.85 17.83 -2.60
CA HIS A 46 -18.16 17.01 -1.43
C HIS A 46 -16.93 16.76 -0.55
N LEU A 47 -15.77 17.33 -0.88
CA LEU A 47 -14.53 17.16 -0.14
C LEU A 47 -14.12 18.45 0.56
N LYS A 48 -13.78 18.34 1.86
CA LYS A 48 -13.14 19.42 2.63
C LYS A 48 -11.81 19.86 2.03
N SER A 49 -11.07 18.93 1.43
CA SER A 49 -9.81 19.22 0.75
C SER A 49 -9.45 18.08 -0.19
N VAL A 50 -9.44 18.36 -1.49
CA VAL A 50 -8.99 17.41 -2.53
C VAL A 50 -7.52 17.02 -2.31
N ARG A 51 -6.66 18.01 -2.00
CA ARG A 51 -5.24 17.76 -1.72
C ARG A 51 -5.04 16.88 -0.49
N GLY A 52 -5.77 17.14 0.60
CA GLY A 52 -5.71 16.33 1.82
C GLY A 52 -6.17 14.89 1.58
N TRP A 53 -7.28 14.72 0.85
CA TRP A 53 -7.79 13.42 0.43
C TRP A 53 -6.76 12.62 -0.37
N ASN A 54 -6.18 13.23 -1.40
CA ASN A 54 -5.20 12.61 -2.29
C ASN A 54 -3.90 12.23 -1.57
N ILE A 55 -3.40 13.12 -0.70
CA ILE A 55 -2.18 12.86 0.07
C ILE A 55 -2.40 11.67 1.01
N CYS A 56 -3.49 11.67 1.77
CA CYS A 56 -3.74 10.59 2.73
C CYS A 56 -3.94 9.24 2.05
N HIS A 57 -4.70 9.16 0.94
CA HIS A 57 -4.85 7.91 0.20
C HIS A 57 -3.55 7.44 -0.45
N GLY A 58 -2.76 8.36 -1.01
CA GLY A 58 -1.47 8.00 -1.58
C GLY A 58 -0.48 7.50 -0.53
N LEU A 59 -0.52 8.04 0.69
CA LEU A 59 0.29 7.55 1.81
C LEU A 59 -0.11 6.13 2.26
N LEU A 60 -1.40 5.75 2.17
CA LEU A 60 -1.83 4.37 2.44
C LEU A 60 -1.17 3.40 1.46
N TRP A 61 -1.17 3.72 0.16
CA TRP A 61 -0.54 2.90 -0.88
C TRP A 61 0.99 2.83 -0.77
N ILE A 62 1.65 3.96 -0.47
CA ILE A 62 3.10 3.98 -0.22
C ILE A 62 3.43 3.14 1.01
N GLY A 63 2.71 3.32 2.12
CA GLY A 63 2.90 2.53 3.33
C GLY A 63 2.77 1.04 3.07
N TYR A 64 1.79 0.64 2.26
CA TYR A 64 1.62 -0.77 1.87
C TYR A 64 2.82 -1.30 1.09
N GLY A 65 3.26 -0.59 0.05
CA GLY A 65 4.44 -0.99 -0.72
C GLY A 65 5.71 -1.05 0.11
N LEU A 66 5.89 -0.13 1.08
CA LEU A 66 7.02 -0.15 2.01
C LEU A 66 7.00 -1.38 2.93
N ILE A 67 5.83 -1.73 3.48
CA ILE A 67 5.69 -2.94 4.31
C ILE A 67 6.04 -4.20 3.51
N LEU A 68 5.57 -4.28 2.26
CA LEU A 68 5.87 -5.40 1.38
C LEU A 68 7.38 -5.52 1.14
N ILE A 69 8.06 -4.49 0.63
CA ILE A 69 9.51 -4.60 0.36
C ILE A 69 10.32 -4.88 1.63
N SER A 70 9.96 -4.27 2.76
CA SER A 70 10.59 -4.55 4.04
C SER A 70 10.40 -6.01 4.45
N SER A 71 9.22 -6.60 4.27
CA SER A 71 8.98 -8.01 4.60
C SER A 71 9.83 -8.96 3.74
N PHE A 72 9.96 -8.69 2.44
CA PHE A 72 10.83 -9.46 1.55
C PHE A 72 12.30 -9.33 1.96
N LEU A 73 12.78 -8.12 2.26
CA LEU A 73 14.14 -7.90 2.76
C LEU A 73 14.39 -8.65 4.07
N VAL A 74 13.47 -8.55 5.04
CA VAL A 74 13.59 -9.27 6.31
C VAL A 74 13.68 -10.77 6.06
N THR A 75 12.77 -11.38 5.28
CA THR A 75 12.83 -12.82 5.01
C THR A 75 14.09 -13.29 4.29
N ALA A 76 14.72 -12.43 3.47
CA ALA A 76 15.93 -12.76 2.74
C ALA A 76 17.18 -12.84 3.64
N PHE A 77 17.22 -12.03 4.70
CA PHE A 77 18.37 -11.95 5.61
C PHE A 77 18.11 -12.58 6.99
N TRP A 78 16.87 -12.94 7.29
CA TRP A 78 16.50 -13.58 8.55
C TRP A 78 16.72 -15.09 8.47
N ASP A 79 17.55 -15.62 9.36
CA ASP A 79 17.77 -17.06 9.51
C ASP A 79 16.65 -17.68 10.36
N ALA A 80 15.53 -17.98 9.70
CA ALA A 80 14.35 -18.59 10.28
C ALA A 80 13.79 -19.67 9.37
N ASP A 81 13.02 -20.60 9.97
CA ASP A 81 12.34 -21.65 9.23
C ASP A 81 11.38 -21.08 8.17
N SER A 82 11.23 -21.84 7.09
CA SER A 82 10.30 -21.58 5.98
C SER A 82 8.87 -21.24 6.44
N LEU A 83 8.38 -21.86 7.52
CA LEU A 83 7.07 -21.58 8.09
C LEU A 83 6.97 -20.14 8.59
N TYR A 84 7.94 -19.69 9.38
CA TYR A 84 7.94 -18.32 9.94
C TYR A 84 8.09 -17.26 8.85
N LYS A 85 8.92 -17.51 7.84
CA LYS A 85 9.05 -16.62 6.67
C LYS A 85 7.73 -16.51 5.90
N SER A 86 7.06 -17.64 5.68
CA SER A 86 5.77 -17.68 5.00
C SER A 86 4.69 -16.95 5.79
N LEU A 87 4.63 -17.16 7.11
CA LEU A 87 3.69 -16.46 7.99
C LEU A 87 3.95 -14.94 7.99
N LEU A 88 5.22 -14.50 8.00
CA LEU A 88 5.57 -13.09 7.93
C LEU A 88 5.10 -12.45 6.62
N LEU A 89 5.37 -13.09 5.47
CA LEU A 89 4.94 -12.57 4.16
C LEU A 89 3.42 -12.56 4.04
N PHE A 90 2.74 -13.59 4.53
CA PHE A 90 1.28 -13.64 4.56
C PHE A 90 0.70 -12.51 5.41
N ALA A 91 1.23 -12.32 6.63
CA ALA A 91 0.81 -11.23 7.51
C ALA A 91 1.09 -9.85 6.89
N ALA A 92 2.23 -9.67 6.23
CA ALA A 92 2.61 -8.43 5.54
C ALA A 92 1.69 -8.07 4.36
N VAL A 93 0.99 -9.05 3.78
CA VAL A 93 -0.06 -8.80 2.78
C VAL A 93 -1.40 -8.53 3.46
N ILE A 94 -1.86 -9.44 4.32
CA ILE A 94 -3.23 -9.42 4.84
C ILE A 94 -3.47 -8.29 5.84
N LEU A 95 -2.56 -8.10 6.81
CA LEU A 95 -2.77 -7.13 7.88
C LEU A 95 -2.80 -5.69 7.32
N PRO A 96 -1.86 -5.25 6.46
CA PRO A 96 -1.93 -3.93 5.87
C PRO A 96 -3.16 -3.72 4.98
N LEU A 97 -3.63 -4.74 4.25
CA LEU A 97 -4.87 -4.62 3.48
C LEU A 97 -6.07 -4.29 4.39
N PHE A 98 -6.18 -4.97 5.54
CA PHE A 98 -7.22 -4.66 6.52
C PHE A 98 -7.07 -3.22 7.06
N LEU A 99 -5.85 -2.80 7.39
CA LEU A 99 -5.56 -1.44 7.84
C LEU A 99 -5.85 -0.38 6.78
N MET A 100 -5.63 -0.71 5.49
CA MET A 100 -5.95 0.16 4.37
C MET A 100 -7.45 0.37 4.20
N VAL A 101 -8.26 -0.70 4.32
CA VAL A 101 -9.73 -0.59 4.33
C VAL A 101 -10.20 0.30 5.46
N LEU A 102 -9.68 0.08 6.68
CA LEU A 102 -10.01 0.91 7.84
C LEU A 102 -9.56 2.36 7.62
N GLY A 103 -8.34 2.57 7.13
CA GLY A 103 -7.79 3.87 6.80
C GLY A 103 -8.68 4.63 5.83
N HIS A 104 -9.10 3.99 4.74
CA HIS A 104 -10.00 4.57 3.76
C HIS A 104 -11.34 5.01 4.38
N HIS A 105 -11.97 4.18 5.21
CA HIS A 105 -13.20 4.57 5.92
C HIS A 105 -13.00 5.75 6.89
N LEU A 106 -11.84 5.83 7.55
CA LEU A 106 -11.49 6.98 8.38
C LEU A 106 -11.31 8.26 7.54
N LEU A 107 -10.73 8.13 6.34
CA LEU A 107 -10.56 9.26 5.41
C LEU A 107 -11.91 9.72 4.84
N ILE A 108 -12.84 8.81 4.52
CA ILE A 108 -14.24 9.14 4.18
C ILE A 108 -14.85 10.02 5.27
N ARG A 109 -14.83 9.56 6.53
CA ARG A 109 -15.38 10.33 7.67
C ARG A 109 -14.68 11.67 7.87
N LYS A 110 -13.37 11.73 7.62
CA LYS A 110 -12.57 12.93 7.81
C LYS A 110 -12.85 13.99 6.75
N PHE A 111 -12.94 13.60 5.48
CA PHE A 111 -12.87 14.52 4.35
C PHE A 111 -14.18 14.73 3.60
N LEU A 112 -15.14 13.80 3.64
CA LEU A 112 -16.46 14.06 3.06
C LEU A 112 -17.25 15.07 3.89
N ILE A 113 -18.06 15.87 3.22
CA ILE A 113 -19.00 16.86 3.77
C ILE A 113 -20.42 16.39 3.49
#